data_AF-A0A956WHI7-F1
#
_entry.id   AF-A0A956WHI7-F1
#
_cell.length_a   1.000
_cell.length_b   1.000
_cell.length_c   1.000
_cell.angle_alpha   90.00
_cell.angle_beta   90.00
_cell.angle_gamma   90.00
#
_symmetry.space_group_name_H-M   'P 1'
#
loop_
_entity.id
_entity.type
_entity.pdbx_description
1 polymer ?
#
loop_
_entity_poly.entity_id
_entity_poly.type
_entity_poly.pdbx_seq_one_letter_code
_entity_poly.pdbx_strand_id
1 'polypeptide(L)'
;MKPAIASVGGVVTPVRPGIADPFGAFPGEANLGRNAVAQSLQQMADTLASVDERASARMEALSRAIATDDGRQRWAEVDLRRAFNTEHLAYAYALQKEGGYAHSTIATADRVRNILVLAPILLTWFALAEASRAYAAYITEFPDEVRQPFLLLWERGFGGYASALAPSFSTVALIDAVIIAAIIALTFYAHGRREAREDAVEKTAQRFQTDLDNVLAEASVVLAVDRGSRPAALARNVDRLVERFDQNSQELLTRLRVEHDRLEQLAGRREREFADFGVFASGMRAGAEETHRLLVELRQVSTGLQAALEDLTSEVSATVDQGGALLRAVQGLEHLTTANVQSDQALTRQITAAAAALAEAGDKGIAGADAAAQASRVATEAVRGISAIAHDLVSSQTRLERALTEEVQTNTRLAEALQGSTGGVANSARALGEIEGNLAGLRDELARMAEGTSGQARTLNDLLEQQAGVATGLAQVARDISTISMRTAQRQDEVSRDIAALVDRLDRVTRATGMG
;
A
#
# COMPACT_ATOMS: atom_id res chain seq x y z
N MET A 1 25.64 -57.06 -88.22
CA MET A 1 24.71 -56.65 -89.30
C MET A 1 23.29 -56.85 -88.76
N LYS A 2 22.55 -55.74 -88.52
CA LYS A 2 21.11 -55.51 -88.17
C LYS A 2 20.18 -56.65 -87.65
N PRO A 3 19.05 -56.37 -86.94
CA PRO A 3 18.65 -55.18 -86.15
C PRO A 3 17.93 -55.52 -84.81
N ALA A 4 17.51 -54.45 -84.11
CA ALA A 4 16.81 -54.41 -82.83
C ALA A 4 15.33 -54.84 -82.87
N ILE A 5 14.83 -55.34 -81.74
CA ILE A 5 13.40 -55.30 -81.34
C ILE A 5 13.34 -54.91 -79.84
N ALA A 6 12.49 -53.94 -79.53
CA ALA A 6 12.30 -53.34 -78.22
C ALA A 6 11.39 -54.18 -77.29
N SER A 7 11.57 -54.06 -75.98
CA SER A 7 10.48 -54.23 -75.02
C SER A 7 10.43 -53.08 -74.02
N VAL A 8 9.33 -52.36 -74.04
CA VAL A 8 8.90 -51.36 -73.06
C VAL A 8 8.57 -52.08 -71.74
N GLY A 9 9.11 -51.58 -70.62
CA GLY A 9 8.79 -52.06 -69.29
C GLY A 9 9.29 -51.06 -68.24
N GLY A 10 8.51 -50.01 -67.98
CA GLY A 10 8.79 -49.05 -66.93
C GLY A 10 8.74 -49.73 -65.55
N VAL A 11 9.85 -49.65 -64.81
CA VAL A 11 9.88 -50.02 -63.40
C VAL A 11 9.34 -48.83 -62.61
N VAL A 12 8.07 -48.91 -62.24
CA VAL A 12 7.48 -48.07 -61.19
C VAL A 12 7.99 -48.60 -59.86
N THR A 13 9.02 -47.96 -59.30
CA THR A 13 9.37 -48.13 -57.89
C THR A 13 8.25 -47.54 -57.03
N PRO A 14 7.59 -48.29 -56.14
CA PRO A 14 6.65 -47.70 -55.20
C PRO A 14 7.42 -46.85 -54.19
N VAL A 15 7.28 -45.53 -54.32
CA VAL A 15 7.66 -44.57 -53.27
C VAL A 15 6.78 -44.87 -52.07
N ARG A 16 7.39 -45.44 -51.02
CA ARG A 16 6.77 -45.60 -49.71
C ARG A 16 6.52 -44.18 -49.17
N PRO A 17 5.28 -43.78 -48.83
CA PRO A 17 5.06 -42.51 -48.16
C PRO A 17 5.73 -42.61 -46.79
N GLY A 18 6.72 -41.75 -46.57
CA GLY A 18 7.33 -41.57 -45.25
C GLY A 18 6.22 -41.14 -44.29
N ILE A 19 6.06 -41.93 -43.23
CA ILE A 19 5.26 -41.56 -42.08
C ILE A 19 5.92 -40.30 -41.52
N ALA A 20 5.25 -39.17 -41.72
CA ALA A 20 5.64 -37.90 -41.12
C ALA A 20 5.56 -38.06 -39.60
N ASP A 21 6.68 -37.79 -38.95
CA ASP A 21 6.78 -37.62 -37.51
C ASP A 21 5.87 -36.44 -37.10
N PRO A 22 4.80 -36.63 -36.31
CA PRO A 22 3.82 -35.57 -36.03
C PRO A 22 4.34 -34.48 -35.08
N PHE A 23 5.62 -34.55 -34.66
CA PHE A 23 6.26 -33.58 -33.77
C PHE A 23 7.58 -33.00 -34.31
N GLY A 24 7.88 -33.19 -35.59
CA GLY A 24 9.02 -32.51 -36.22
C GLY A 24 8.69 -31.05 -36.53
N ALA A 25 8.87 -30.14 -35.58
CA ALA A 25 8.91 -28.71 -35.88
C ALA A 25 9.95 -28.46 -36.99
N PHE A 26 9.53 -27.89 -38.12
CA PHE A 26 10.45 -27.60 -39.22
C PHE A 26 11.60 -26.72 -38.68
N PRO A 27 12.88 -27.08 -38.92
CA PRO A 27 14.03 -26.34 -38.39
C PRO A 27 14.01 -24.84 -38.74
N GLY A 28 13.33 -24.47 -39.83
CA GLY A 28 13.13 -23.09 -40.26
C GLY A 28 12.23 -22.25 -39.33
N GLU A 29 11.11 -22.79 -38.85
CA GLU A 29 10.15 -22.03 -38.02
C GLU A 29 10.71 -21.75 -36.62
N ALA A 30 11.38 -22.73 -36.02
CA ALA A 30 12.05 -22.55 -34.74
C ALA A 30 13.21 -21.54 -34.82
N ASN A 31 13.91 -21.46 -35.96
CA ASN A 31 14.98 -20.47 -36.19
C ASN A 31 14.42 -19.06 -36.45
N LEU A 32 13.26 -18.94 -37.10
CA LEU A 32 12.58 -17.66 -37.31
C LEU A 32 12.14 -17.02 -36.00
N GLY A 33 11.54 -17.79 -35.08
CA GLY A 33 11.17 -17.31 -33.74
C GLY A 33 12.39 -16.89 -32.90
N ARG A 34 13.49 -17.63 -32.98
CA ARG A 34 14.75 -17.31 -32.28
C ARG A 34 15.36 -15.98 -32.73
N ASN A 35 15.40 -15.75 -34.03
CA ASN A 35 15.95 -14.51 -34.59
C ASN A 35 15.08 -13.30 -34.24
N ALA A 36 13.76 -13.46 -34.18
CA ALA A 36 12.85 -12.41 -33.74
C ALA A 36 13.10 -12.02 -32.28
N VAL A 37 13.22 -13.00 -31.37
CA VAL A 37 13.51 -12.74 -29.94
C VAL A 37 14.88 -12.09 -29.75
N ALA A 38 15.90 -12.56 -30.48
CA ALA A 38 17.23 -11.95 -30.45
C ALA A 38 17.21 -10.48 -30.94
N GLN A 39 16.42 -10.17 -31.96
CA GLN A 39 16.24 -8.82 -32.46
C GLN A 39 15.50 -7.92 -31.45
N SER A 40 14.44 -8.39 -30.81
CA SER A 40 13.72 -7.67 -29.76
C SER A 40 14.63 -7.36 -28.55
N LEU A 41 15.49 -8.32 -28.16
CA LEU A 41 16.50 -8.12 -27.12
C LEU A 41 17.54 -7.07 -27.51
N GLN A 42 17.97 -7.04 -28.78
CA GLN A 42 18.91 -6.03 -29.26
C GLN A 42 18.28 -4.63 -29.25
N GLN A 43 17.02 -4.49 -29.69
CA GLN A 43 16.30 -3.21 -29.63
C GLN A 43 16.13 -2.72 -28.19
N MET A 44 15.88 -3.64 -27.25
CA MET A 44 15.82 -3.33 -25.83
C MET A 44 17.19 -2.90 -25.28
N ALA A 45 18.27 -3.54 -25.71
CA ALA A 45 19.62 -3.18 -25.35
C ALA A 45 20.00 -1.77 -25.83
N ASP A 46 19.66 -1.43 -27.08
CA ASP A 46 19.90 -0.11 -27.67
C ASP A 46 19.13 0.98 -26.89
N THR A 47 17.91 0.68 -26.47
CA THR A 47 17.10 1.58 -25.65
C THR A 47 17.71 1.80 -24.26
N LEU A 48 18.21 0.72 -23.64
CA LEU A 48 18.86 0.75 -22.33
C LEU A 48 20.26 1.39 -22.34
N ALA A 49 20.93 1.46 -23.49
CA ALA A 49 22.29 2.00 -23.60
C ALA A 49 22.40 3.45 -23.08
N SER A 50 21.32 4.22 -23.21
CA SER A 50 21.25 5.60 -22.72
C SER A 50 21.04 5.72 -21.19
N VAL A 51 20.60 4.65 -20.53
CA VAL A 51 20.18 4.61 -19.11
C VAL A 51 21.18 3.85 -18.24
N ASP A 52 21.52 2.63 -18.66
CA ASP A 52 22.42 1.72 -17.95
C ASP A 52 23.21 0.88 -18.96
N GLU A 53 24.46 1.28 -19.18
CA GLU A 53 25.41 0.62 -20.07
C GLU A 53 25.64 -0.85 -19.69
N ARG A 54 25.63 -1.19 -18.40
CA ARG A 54 25.84 -2.56 -17.92
C ARG A 54 24.63 -3.43 -18.17
N ALA A 55 23.42 -2.90 -18.01
CA ALA A 55 22.19 -3.61 -18.36
C ALA A 55 22.08 -3.82 -19.87
N SER A 56 22.40 -2.79 -20.66
CA SER A 56 22.48 -2.87 -22.12
C SER A 56 23.45 -3.97 -22.57
N ALA A 57 24.70 -3.95 -22.11
CA ALA A 57 25.71 -4.96 -22.46
C ALA A 57 25.30 -6.40 -22.09
N ARG A 58 24.59 -6.57 -20.97
CA ARG A 58 24.03 -7.88 -20.57
C ARG A 58 22.90 -8.32 -21.50
N MET A 59 22.07 -7.39 -21.96
CA MET A 59 20.97 -7.65 -22.89
C MET A 59 21.50 -8.03 -24.28
N GLU A 60 22.56 -7.36 -24.74
CA GLU A 60 23.29 -7.73 -25.97
C GLU A 60 23.96 -9.11 -25.85
N ALA A 61 24.53 -9.43 -24.69
CA ALA A 61 25.10 -10.74 -24.43
C ALA A 61 24.03 -11.85 -24.47
N LEU A 62 22.84 -11.58 -23.94
CA LEU A 62 21.69 -12.48 -24.01
C LEU A 62 21.18 -12.64 -25.45
N SER A 63 21.04 -11.54 -26.20
CA SER A 63 20.64 -11.57 -27.62
C SER A 63 21.57 -12.47 -28.45
N ARG A 64 22.89 -12.26 -28.34
CA ARG A 64 23.90 -13.10 -29.02
C ARG A 64 23.88 -14.55 -28.55
N ALA A 65 23.62 -14.77 -27.27
CA ALA A 65 23.54 -16.12 -26.71
C ALA A 65 22.31 -16.88 -27.22
N ILE A 66 21.16 -16.22 -27.42
CA ILE A 66 19.96 -16.87 -27.96
C ILE A 66 20.14 -17.26 -29.42
N ALA A 67 20.89 -16.48 -30.18
CA ALA A 67 21.23 -16.78 -31.58
C ALA A 67 22.20 -17.97 -31.75
N THR A 68 22.83 -18.47 -30.68
CA THR A 68 23.85 -19.55 -30.75
C THR A 68 23.52 -20.72 -29.83
N ASP A 69 23.79 -21.95 -30.27
CA ASP A 69 23.43 -23.14 -29.50
C ASP A 69 24.24 -23.29 -28.20
N ASP A 70 25.53 -22.93 -28.20
CA ASP A 70 26.39 -22.95 -27.00
C ASP A 70 26.05 -21.82 -26.01
N GLY A 71 25.64 -20.65 -26.52
CA GLY A 71 25.25 -19.51 -25.71
C GLY A 71 23.98 -19.77 -24.91
N ARG A 72 22.98 -20.42 -25.53
CA ARG A 72 21.71 -20.76 -24.85
C ARG A 72 21.92 -21.65 -23.64
N GLN A 73 22.84 -22.61 -23.70
CA GLN A 73 23.13 -23.50 -22.57
C GLN A 73 23.63 -22.75 -21.34
N ARG A 74 24.38 -21.66 -21.52
CA ARG A 74 24.92 -20.85 -20.41
C ARG A 74 23.85 -19.97 -19.74
N TRP A 75 22.92 -19.44 -20.53
CA TRP A 75 21.85 -18.57 -20.04
C TRP A 75 20.60 -19.36 -19.61
N ALA A 76 20.50 -20.63 -20.00
CA ALA A 76 19.43 -21.51 -19.59
C ALA A 76 19.40 -21.78 -18.08
N GLU A 77 20.37 -21.43 -17.25
CA GLU A 77 20.23 -21.57 -15.78
C GLU A 77 19.95 -20.25 -15.07
N VAL A 78 19.98 -19.13 -15.80
CA VAL A 78 19.84 -17.78 -15.25
C VAL A 78 18.37 -17.38 -15.18
N ASP A 79 17.94 -16.89 -14.00
CA ASP A 79 16.66 -16.19 -13.86
C ASP A 79 16.79 -14.79 -14.47
N LEU A 80 16.24 -14.62 -15.67
CA LEU A 80 16.36 -13.39 -16.44
C LEU A 80 15.67 -12.20 -15.72
N ARG A 81 14.52 -12.40 -15.07
CA ARG A 81 13.82 -11.30 -14.37
C ARG A 81 14.68 -10.75 -13.23
N ARG A 82 15.28 -11.64 -12.44
CA ARG A 82 16.17 -11.26 -11.34
C ARG A 82 17.49 -10.68 -11.82
N ALA A 83 18.04 -11.18 -12.93
CA ALA A 83 19.31 -10.73 -13.47
C ALA A 83 19.25 -9.28 -14.00
N PHE A 84 18.12 -8.88 -14.59
CA PHE A 84 17.96 -7.56 -15.19
C PHE A 84 17.32 -6.52 -14.26
N ASN A 85 16.66 -6.92 -13.17
CA ASN A 85 15.96 -6.00 -12.25
C ASN A 85 15.06 -5.00 -13.02
N THR A 86 14.02 -5.56 -13.65
CA THR A 86 13.20 -4.87 -14.65
C THR A 86 12.50 -3.63 -14.09
N GLU A 87 12.12 -3.65 -12.82
CA GLU A 87 11.54 -2.51 -12.09
C GLU A 87 12.49 -1.31 -12.04
N HIS A 88 13.74 -1.52 -11.62
CA HIS A 88 14.72 -0.45 -11.49
C HIS A 88 15.06 0.16 -12.86
N LEU A 89 15.26 -0.68 -13.88
CA LEU A 89 15.57 -0.21 -15.24
C LEU A 89 14.41 0.57 -15.85
N ALA A 90 13.18 0.12 -15.64
CA ALA A 90 11.99 0.81 -16.15
C ALA A 90 11.79 2.18 -15.51
N TYR A 91 12.00 2.29 -14.20
CA TYR A 91 11.93 3.57 -13.51
C TYR A 91 13.04 4.53 -13.96
N ALA A 92 14.28 4.04 -14.08
CA ALA A 92 15.42 4.85 -14.54
C ALA A 92 15.21 5.36 -15.97
N TYR A 93 14.71 4.51 -16.88
CA TYR A 93 14.36 4.90 -18.25
C TYR A 93 13.26 5.96 -18.29
N ALA A 94 12.18 5.75 -17.52
CA ALA A 94 11.06 6.70 -17.46
C ALA A 94 11.50 8.07 -16.92
N LEU A 95 12.36 8.09 -15.91
CA LEU A 95 12.87 9.34 -15.34
C LEU A 95 13.73 10.14 -16.33
N GLN A 96 14.54 9.46 -17.14
CA GLN A 96 15.37 10.09 -18.17
C GLN A 96 14.52 10.62 -19.33
N LYS A 97 13.54 9.82 -19.80
CA LYS A 97 12.68 10.14 -20.94
C LYS A 97 11.70 11.28 -20.66
N GLU A 98 11.11 11.31 -19.47
CA GLU A 98 10.22 12.40 -19.03
C GLU A 98 10.99 13.66 -18.58
N GLY A 99 12.26 13.79 -19.00
CA GLY A 99 13.06 14.99 -18.80
C GLY A 99 13.77 15.03 -17.46
N GLY A 100 14.77 14.17 -17.28
CA GLY A 100 15.77 14.32 -16.22
C GLY A 100 16.31 15.76 -16.25
N TYR A 101 16.20 16.48 -15.13
CA TYR A 101 16.59 17.89 -14.93
C TYR A 101 15.65 19.02 -15.40
N ALA A 102 14.34 18.76 -15.61
CA ALA A 102 13.33 19.85 -15.62
C ALA A 102 13.04 20.43 -14.21
N HIS A 103 14.04 20.46 -13.33
CA HIS A 103 13.95 20.94 -11.95
C HIS A 103 13.76 22.45 -11.89
N SER A 104 14.13 23.21 -12.92
CA SER A 104 14.26 24.66 -12.79
C SER A 104 12.91 25.35 -12.55
N THR A 105 11.86 25.07 -13.31
CA THR A 105 10.61 25.85 -13.21
C THR A 105 9.79 25.49 -11.97
N ILE A 106 9.66 24.20 -11.65
CA ILE A 106 8.95 23.73 -10.44
C ILE A 106 9.73 24.14 -9.18
N ALA A 107 11.05 23.92 -9.14
CA ALA A 107 11.85 24.33 -7.98
C ALA A 107 11.94 25.86 -7.84
N THR A 108 11.89 26.61 -8.95
CA THR A 108 11.79 28.07 -8.89
C THR A 108 10.43 28.51 -8.37
N ALA A 109 9.33 27.88 -8.81
CA ALA A 109 8.00 28.15 -8.28
C ALA A 109 7.92 27.86 -6.77
N ASP A 110 8.46 26.73 -6.31
CA ASP A 110 8.53 26.41 -4.88
C ASP A 110 9.38 27.42 -4.09
N ARG A 111 10.53 27.85 -4.64
CA ARG A 111 11.38 28.85 -4.00
C ARG A 111 10.69 30.21 -3.92
N VAL A 112 10.07 30.66 -5.00
CA VAL A 112 9.34 31.92 -5.07
C VAL A 112 8.15 31.89 -4.11
N ARG A 113 7.40 30.79 -4.06
CA ARG A 113 6.32 30.58 -3.08
C ARG A 113 6.84 30.72 -1.65
N ASN A 114 7.92 30.04 -1.30
CA ASN A 114 8.47 30.05 0.06
C ASN A 114 8.90 31.45 0.49
N ILE A 115 9.45 32.26 -0.43
CA ILE A 115 9.80 33.66 -0.17
C ILE A 115 8.53 34.51 -0.04
N LEU A 116 7.55 34.33 -0.94
CA LEU A 116 6.29 35.07 -0.95
C LEU A 116 5.46 34.86 0.32
N VAL A 117 5.54 33.71 0.99
CA VAL A 117 4.83 33.46 2.26
C VAL A 117 5.20 34.48 3.35
N LEU A 118 6.43 35.00 3.32
CA LEU A 118 6.87 36.01 4.29
C LEU A 118 6.44 37.44 3.89
N ALA A 119 6.11 37.67 2.62
CA ALA A 119 5.85 39.00 2.09
C ALA A 119 4.64 39.72 2.74
N PRO A 120 3.47 39.06 2.98
CA PRO A 120 2.34 39.73 3.65
C PRO A 120 2.65 40.17 5.07
N ILE A 121 3.41 39.36 5.80
CA ILE A 121 3.83 39.68 7.18
C ILE A 121 4.76 40.88 7.16
N LEU A 122 5.76 40.91 6.27
CA LEU A 122 6.66 42.06 6.15
C LEU A 122 5.92 43.32 5.72
N LEU A 123 4.97 43.19 4.79
CA LEU A 123 4.18 44.31 4.28
C LEU A 123 3.28 44.89 5.38
N THR A 124 2.58 44.05 6.14
CA THR A 124 1.74 44.50 7.25
C THR A 124 2.54 45.19 8.35
N TRP A 125 3.68 44.64 8.75
CA TRP A 125 4.56 45.30 9.73
C TRP A 125 5.12 46.63 9.23
N PHE A 126 5.54 46.69 7.97
CA PHE A 126 5.99 47.92 7.34
C PHE A 126 4.89 48.98 7.31
N ALA A 127 3.69 48.59 6.86
CA ALA A 127 2.57 49.51 6.72
C ALA A 127 2.05 50.00 8.08
N LEU A 128 2.02 49.13 9.10
CA LEU A 128 1.64 49.50 10.45
C LEU A 128 2.67 50.43 11.10
N ALA A 129 3.96 50.21 10.86
CA ALA A 129 5.02 51.09 11.34
C ALA A 129 4.90 52.49 10.74
N GLU A 130 4.67 52.60 9.43
CA GLU A 130 4.47 53.89 8.77
C GLU A 130 3.16 54.56 9.23
N ALA A 131 2.07 53.80 9.35
CA ALA A 131 0.79 54.31 9.84
C ALA A 131 0.87 54.81 11.28
N SER A 132 1.64 54.13 12.15
CA SER A 132 1.85 54.54 13.53
C SER A 132 2.66 55.84 13.62
N ARG A 133 3.67 56.02 12.75
CA ARG A 133 4.45 57.26 12.65
C ARG A 133 3.59 58.43 12.17
N ALA A 134 2.77 58.20 11.13
CA ALA A 134 1.85 59.20 10.61
C ALA A 134 0.76 59.58 11.63
N TYR A 135 0.22 58.60 12.36
CA TYR A 135 -0.73 58.84 13.44
C TYR A 135 -0.15 59.69 14.56
N ALA A 136 1.08 59.41 15.01
CA ALA A 136 1.76 60.20 16.04
C ALA A 136 1.95 61.66 15.61
N ALA A 137 2.31 61.90 14.34
CA ALA A 137 2.38 63.26 13.79
C ALA A 137 0.99 63.93 13.76
N TYR A 138 -0.04 63.19 13.32
CA TYR A 138 -1.40 63.68 13.20
C TYR A 138 -2.02 64.14 14.52
N ILE A 139 -1.94 63.32 15.58
CA ILE A 139 -2.53 63.64 16.89
C ILE A 139 -1.80 64.76 17.63
N THR A 140 -0.54 65.01 17.27
CA THR A 140 0.23 66.15 17.82
C THR A 140 -0.38 67.48 17.34
N GLU A 141 -0.92 67.51 16.11
CA GLU A 141 -1.51 68.69 15.50
C GLU A 141 -3.03 68.77 15.73
N PHE A 142 -3.72 67.61 15.80
CA PHE A 142 -5.17 67.50 16.03
C PHE A 142 -5.50 66.64 17.27
N PRO A 143 -5.26 67.15 18.50
CA PRO A 143 -5.43 66.37 19.73
C PRO A 143 -6.89 65.96 20.00
N ASP A 144 -7.87 66.70 19.49
CA ASP A 144 -9.30 66.38 19.66
C ASP A 144 -9.77 65.21 18.76
N GLU A 145 -9.00 64.87 17.71
CA GLU A 145 -9.34 63.82 16.76
C GLU A 145 -8.95 62.40 17.22
N VAL A 146 -8.32 62.27 18.39
CA VAL A 146 -7.98 60.98 19.02
C VAL A 146 -9.22 60.08 19.19
N ARG A 147 -10.42 60.65 19.22
CA ARG A 147 -11.69 59.91 19.33
C ARG A 147 -12.07 59.14 18.06
N GLN A 148 -11.44 59.42 16.91
CA GLN A 148 -11.71 58.68 15.68
C GLN A 148 -10.99 57.31 15.69
N PRO A 149 -11.61 56.23 15.17
CA PRO A 149 -10.95 54.94 15.05
C PRO A 149 -9.69 55.01 14.17
N PHE A 150 -8.59 54.44 14.64
CA PHE A 150 -7.29 54.44 13.93
C PHE A 150 -7.38 53.99 12.48
N LEU A 151 -8.12 52.90 12.21
CA LEU A 151 -8.27 52.35 10.85
C LEU A 151 -8.95 53.33 9.89
N LEU A 152 -9.90 54.12 10.39
CA LEU A 152 -10.59 55.14 9.59
C LEU A 152 -9.65 56.31 9.26
N LEU A 153 -8.80 56.72 10.21
CA LEU A 153 -7.77 57.74 9.99
C LEU A 153 -6.70 57.26 9.02
N TRP A 154 -6.29 55.98 9.12
CA TRP A 154 -5.32 55.37 8.21
C TRP A 154 -5.86 55.29 6.77
N GLU A 155 -7.12 54.89 6.59
CA GLU A 155 -7.74 54.86 5.26
C GLU A 155 -7.78 56.24 4.60
N ARG A 156 -7.94 57.29 5.41
CA ARG A 156 -7.90 58.70 4.97
C ARG A 156 -6.48 59.26 4.84
N GLY A 157 -5.44 58.45 5.07
CA GLY A 157 -4.04 58.89 5.00
C GLY A 157 -3.65 59.90 6.07
N PHE A 158 -4.32 59.87 7.23
CA PHE A 158 -4.10 60.79 8.35
C PHE A 158 -4.10 62.27 7.93
N GLY A 159 -5.01 62.69 7.05
CA GLY A 159 -5.10 64.10 6.61
C GLY A 159 -3.92 64.61 5.80
N GLY A 160 -3.11 63.72 5.21
CA GLY A 160 -1.93 64.06 4.40
C GLY A 160 -0.60 64.00 5.16
N TYR A 161 -0.61 63.59 6.42
CA TYR A 161 0.60 63.37 7.23
C TYR A 161 1.28 62.02 6.93
N ALA A 162 0.58 61.13 6.23
CA ALA A 162 1.19 59.95 5.65
C ALA A 162 2.07 60.35 4.45
N SER A 163 3.24 59.73 4.29
CA SER A 163 4.07 59.96 3.10
C SER A 163 3.28 59.61 1.84
N ALA A 164 3.59 60.24 0.69
CA ALA A 164 2.88 59.94 -0.58
C ALA A 164 3.03 58.47 -1.03
N LEU A 165 3.97 57.73 -0.43
CA LEU A 165 4.23 56.30 -0.65
C LEU A 165 3.59 55.41 0.41
N ALA A 166 3.01 55.97 1.47
CA ALA A 166 2.36 55.21 2.53
C ALA A 166 1.04 54.64 2.01
N PRO A 167 0.88 53.31 1.98
CA PRO A 167 -0.35 52.70 1.48
C PRO A 167 -1.50 52.92 2.47
N SER A 168 -2.70 53.15 1.94
CA SER A 168 -3.93 53.12 2.74
C SER A 168 -4.19 51.71 3.28
N PHE A 169 -5.02 51.60 4.32
CA PHE A 169 -5.43 50.31 4.87
C PHE A 169 -6.02 49.39 3.79
N SER A 170 -6.92 49.90 2.95
CA SER A 170 -7.51 49.16 1.82
C SER A 170 -6.44 48.69 0.82
N THR A 171 -5.44 49.53 0.53
CA THR A 171 -4.36 49.18 -0.39
C THR A 171 -3.51 48.04 0.15
N VAL A 172 -3.16 48.07 1.44
CA VAL A 172 -2.44 46.98 2.13
C VAL A 172 -3.24 45.69 2.05
N ALA A 173 -4.52 45.73 2.42
CA ALA A 173 -5.38 44.56 2.39
C ALA A 173 -5.54 43.97 0.98
N LEU A 174 -5.63 44.82 -0.05
CA LEU A 174 -5.71 44.39 -1.44
C LEU A 174 -4.40 43.73 -1.90
N ILE A 175 -3.25 44.31 -1.59
CA ILE A 175 -1.95 43.74 -1.95
C ILE A 175 -1.76 42.38 -1.26
N ASP A 176 -2.08 42.27 0.03
CA ASP A 176 -2.02 41.01 0.76
C ASP A 176 -2.94 39.95 0.15
N ALA A 177 -4.17 40.32 -0.22
CA ALA A 177 -5.09 39.41 -0.90
C ALA A 177 -4.54 38.91 -2.23
N VAL A 178 -3.89 39.79 -3.02
CA VAL A 178 -3.25 39.42 -4.29
C VAL A 178 -2.04 38.51 -4.06
N ILE A 179 -1.21 38.79 -3.05
CA ILE A 179 -0.05 37.95 -2.70
C ILE A 179 -0.52 36.56 -2.26
N ILE A 180 -1.54 36.48 -1.40
CA ILE A 180 -2.11 35.20 -0.95
C ILE A 180 -2.69 34.43 -2.14
N ALA A 181 -3.45 35.09 -3.03
CA ALA A 181 -3.97 34.47 -4.24
C ALA A 181 -2.84 33.94 -5.15
N ALA A 182 -1.75 34.70 -5.30
CA ALA A 182 -0.57 34.27 -6.05
C ALA A 182 0.11 33.05 -5.40
N ILE A 183 0.25 33.01 -4.07
CA ILE A 183 0.80 31.85 -3.34
C ILE A 183 -0.07 30.61 -3.57
N ILE A 184 -1.39 30.76 -3.50
CA ILE A 184 -2.35 29.67 -3.75
C ILE A 184 -2.20 29.17 -5.19
N ALA A 185 -2.22 30.07 -6.17
CA ALA A 185 -2.05 29.72 -7.58
C ALA A 185 -0.71 29.01 -7.84
N LEU A 186 0.38 29.48 -7.22
CA LEU A 186 1.71 28.90 -7.34
C LEU A 186 1.78 27.52 -6.67
N THR A 187 1.05 27.31 -5.57
CA THR A 187 0.91 26.02 -4.90
C THR A 187 0.19 25.02 -5.79
N PHE A 188 -0.95 25.39 -6.38
CA PHE A 188 -1.67 24.55 -7.33
C PHE A 188 -0.83 24.25 -8.57
N TYR A 189 -0.13 25.24 -9.11
CA TYR A 189 0.75 25.07 -10.27
C TYR A 189 1.88 24.08 -9.98
N ALA A 190 2.58 24.22 -8.84
CA ALA A 190 3.66 23.34 -8.45
C ALA A 190 3.15 21.91 -8.20
N HIS A 191 2.03 21.77 -7.48
CA HIS A 191 1.47 20.46 -7.14
C HIS A 191 0.92 19.74 -8.38
N GLY A 192 0.08 20.41 -9.17
CA GLY A 192 -0.52 19.81 -10.37
C GLY A 192 0.50 19.43 -11.45
N ARG A 193 1.58 20.21 -11.59
CA ARG A 193 2.68 19.85 -12.51
C ARG A 193 3.53 18.70 -11.98
N ARG A 194 3.68 18.56 -10.66
CA ARG A 194 4.38 17.45 -10.04
C ARG A 194 3.61 16.15 -10.18
N GLU A 195 2.31 16.17 -9.87
CA GLU A 195 1.43 15.02 -9.97
C GLU A 195 1.29 14.52 -11.41
N ALA A 196 1.04 15.43 -12.37
CA ALA A 196 0.99 15.05 -13.79
C ALA A 196 2.31 14.45 -14.32
N ARG A 197 3.45 14.81 -13.69
CA ARG A 197 4.76 14.24 -14.04
C ARG A 197 4.98 12.90 -13.38
N GLU A 198 4.64 12.75 -12.10
CA GLU A 198 4.72 11.48 -11.39
C GLU A 198 3.84 10.43 -12.11
N ASP A 199 2.64 10.81 -12.53
CA ASP A 199 1.76 10.00 -13.38
C ASP A 199 2.37 9.63 -14.74
N ALA A 200 3.07 10.57 -15.39
CA ALA A 200 3.71 10.31 -16.68
C ALA A 200 4.90 9.37 -16.52
N VAL A 201 5.72 9.57 -15.49
CA VAL A 201 6.85 8.69 -15.16
C VAL A 201 6.34 7.29 -14.82
N GLU A 202 5.30 7.17 -14.01
CA GLU A 202 4.72 5.87 -13.66
C GLU A 202 4.16 5.16 -14.89
N LYS A 203 3.38 5.84 -15.75
CA LYS A 203 2.86 5.26 -16.99
C LYS A 203 3.96 4.83 -17.95
N THR A 204 5.01 5.64 -18.10
CA THR A 204 6.15 5.32 -18.95
C THR A 204 6.95 4.15 -18.38
N ALA A 205 7.14 4.09 -17.05
CA ALA A 205 7.80 2.97 -16.38
C ALA A 205 7.01 1.67 -16.53
N GLN A 206 5.70 1.69 -16.26
CA GLN A 206 4.84 0.50 -16.38
C GLN A 206 4.83 -0.06 -17.81
N ARG A 207 4.74 0.81 -18.83
CA ARG A 207 4.82 0.38 -20.24
C ARG A 207 6.15 -0.28 -20.55
N PHE A 208 7.25 0.39 -20.20
CA PHE A 208 8.58 -0.15 -20.48
C PHE A 208 8.86 -1.44 -19.70
N GLN A 209 8.41 -1.54 -18.45
CA GLN A 209 8.50 -2.76 -17.66
C GLN A 209 7.75 -3.92 -18.32
N THR A 210 6.54 -3.66 -18.82
CA THR A 210 5.74 -4.66 -19.54
C THR A 210 6.45 -5.14 -20.80
N ASP A 211 7.00 -4.21 -21.59
CA ASP A 211 7.76 -4.55 -22.80
C ASP A 211 9.01 -5.38 -22.46
N LEU A 212 9.75 -4.97 -21.44
CA LEU A 212 10.94 -5.67 -20.95
C LEU A 212 10.61 -7.07 -20.43
N ASP A 213 9.57 -7.21 -19.62
CA ASP A 213 9.10 -8.49 -19.08
C ASP A 213 8.62 -9.44 -20.19
N ASN A 214 7.94 -8.93 -21.21
CA ASN A 214 7.49 -9.71 -22.36
C ASN A 214 8.67 -10.26 -23.16
N VAL A 215 9.65 -9.40 -23.48
CA VAL A 215 10.85 -9.82 -24.22
C VAL A 215 11.68 -10.84 -23.42
N LEU A 216 11.81 -10.65 -22.10
CA LEU A 216 12.50 -11.61 -21.23
C LEU A 216 11.72 -12.92 -21.05
N ALA A 217 10.39 -12.88 -21.08
CA ALA A 217 9.56 -14.08 -21.04
C ALA A 217 9.70 -14.90 -22.33
N GLU A 218 9.66 -14.26 -23.50
CA GLU A 218 9.92 -14.90 -24.79
C GLU A 218 11.32 -15.53 -24.83
N ALA A 219 12.33 -14.80 -24.34
CA ALA A 219 13.69 -15.32 -24.18
C ALA A 219 13.74 -16.53 -23.25
N SER A 220 13.03 -16.50 -22.13
CA SER A 220 12.96 -17.61 -21.17
C SER A 220 12.33 -18.86 -21.77
N VAL A 221 11.29 -18.71 -22.59
CA VAL A 221 10.64 -19.84 -23.30
C VAL A 221 11.61 -20.48 -24.29
N VAL A 222 12.30 -19.66 -25.10
CA VAL A 222 13.31 -20.16 -26.05
C VAL A 222 14.44 -20.91 -25.33
N LEU A 223 14.88 -20.42 -24.17
CA LEU A 223 15.89 -21.08 -23.34
C LEU A 223 15.37 -22.37 -22.66
N ALA A 224 14.08 -22.44 -22.34
CA ALA A 224 13.47 -23.58 -21.67
C ALA A 224 13.29 -24.80 -22.59
N VAL A 225 13.04 -24.59 -23.88
CA VAL A 225 12.91 -25.69 -24.88
C VAL A 225 14.20 -26.53 -24.94
N ASP A 226 15.37 -25.91 -24.78
CA ASP A 226 16.66 -26.63 -24.74
C ASP A 226 16.95 -27.34 -23.39
N ARG A 227 16.23 -27.00 -22.31
CA ARG A 227 16.36 -27.70 -21.01
C ARG A 227 15.69 -29.08 -21.03
N GLY A 228 14.63 -29.25 -21.84
CA GLY A 228 13.79 -30.45 -21.87
C GLY A 228 14.39 -31.66 -22.59
N SER A 229 15.47 -31.50 -23.35
CA SER A 229 16.02 -32.54 -24.23
C SER A 229 17.01 -33.52 -23.56
N ARG A 230 17.14 -33.55 -22.23
CA ARG A 230 18.08 -34.43 -21.50
C ARG A 230 17.38 -35.42 -20.54
N PRO A 231 17.25 -36.72 -20.91
CA PRO A 231 16.72 -37.78 -20.02
C PRO A 231 17.52 -37.96 -18.72
N ALA A 232 18.84 -37.71 -18.76
CA ALA A 232 19.72 -37.80 -17.59
C ALA A 232 19.64 -36.60 -16.62
N ALA A 233 18.96 -35.51 -17.01
CA ALA A 233 18.66 -34.39 -16.11
C ALA A 233 17.38 -34.66 -15.31
N LEU A 234 16.39 -35.33 -15.91
CA LEU A 234 15.15 -35.71 -15.24
C LEU A 234 15.40 -36.62 -14.03
N ALA A 235 16.22 -37.65 -14.16
CA ALA A 235 16.55 -38.56 -13.05
C ALA A 235 17.25 -37.82 -11.88
N ARG A 236 18.23 -36.94 -12.18
CA ARG A 236 18.92 -36.14 -11.16
C ARG A 236 18.04 -35.05 -10.55
N ASN A 237 17.08 -34.53 -11.31
CA ASN A 237 16.12 -33.56 -10.81
C ASN A 237 15.05 -34.22 -9.94
N VAL A 238 14.66 -35.47 -10.21
CA VAL A 238 13.78 -36.27 -9.35
C VAL A 238 14.48 -36.60 -8.03
N ASP A 239 15.74 -37.04 -8.05
CA ASP A 239 16.50 -37.25 -6.79
C ASP A 239 16.64 -35.97 -5.98
N ARG A 240 16.94 -34.84 -6.63
CA ARG A 240 16.99 -33.52 -5.96
C ARG A 240 15.61 -33.01 -5.55
N LEU A 241 14.54 -33.38 -6.23
CA LEU A 241 13.16 -33.05 -5.85
C LEU A 241 12.77 -33.84 -4.62
N VAL A 242 13.17 -35.11 -4.50
CA VAL A 242 12.95 -35.93 -3.30
C VAL A 242 13.76 -35.37 -2.13
N GLU A 243 15.02 -35.00 -2.34
CA GLU A 243 15.87 -34.41 -1.30
C GLU A 243 15.40 -33.01 -0.88
N ARG A 244 14.98 -32.17 -1.84
CA ARG A 244 14.35 -30.86 -1.55
C ARG A 244 12.98 -31.02 -0.93
N PHE A 245 12.19 -32.02 -1.32
CA PHE A 245 10.89 -32.28 -0.72
C PHE A 245 11.06 -32.70 0.74
N ASP A 246 12.05 -33.53 1.06
CA ASP A 246 12.34 -33.92 2.44
C ASP A 246 12.86 -32.72 3.27
N GLN A 247 13.80 -31.93 2.73
CA GLN A 247 14.28 -30.71 3.38
C GLN A 247 13.15 -29.69 3.58
N ASN A 248 12.32 -29.46 2.57
CA ASN A 248 11.25 -28.47 2.61
C ASN A 248 10.08 -28.96 3.47
N SER A 249 9.87 -30.27 3.59
CA SER A 249 8.92 -30.88 4.54
C SER A 249 9.40 -30.71 5.99
N GLN A 250 10.68 -30.93 6.25
CA GLN A 250 11.28 -30.68 7.56
C GLN A 250 11.28 -29.19 7.91
N GLU A 251 11.54 -28.31 6.92
CA GLU A 251 11.44 -26.87 7.08
C GLU A 251 10.00 -26.41 7.28
N LEU A 252 9.02 -26.95 6.55
CA LEU A 252 7.59 -26.69 6.78
C LEU A 252 7.14 -27.16 8.16
N LEU A 253 7.57 -28.34 8.61
CA LEU A 253 7.26 -28.82 9.95
C LEU A 253 7.91 -27.96 11.04
N THR A 254 9.12 -27.46 10.79
CA THR A 254 9.80 -26.54 11.71
C THR A 254 9.12 -25.17 11.71
N ARG A 255 8.77 -24.63 10.54
CA ARG A 255 8.04 -23.38 10.39
C ARG A 255 6.64 -23.48 10.98
N LEU A 256 5.93 -24.60 10.81
CA LEU A 256 4.62 -24.84 11.42
C LEU A 256 4.72 -24.94 12.94
N ARG A 257 5.78 -25.56 13.49
CA ARG A 257 6.03 -25.54 14.94
C ARG A 257 6.31 -24.13 15.45
N VAL A 258 7.16 -23.38 14.75
CA VAL A 258 7.47 -21.98 15.11
C VAL A 258 6.25 -21.08 14.97
N GLU A 259 5.41 -21.27 13.95
CA GLU A 259 4.12 -20.57 13.80
C GLU A 259 3.15 -20.98 14.91
N HIS A 260 3.08 -22.27 15.26
CA HIS A 260 2.24 -22.74 16.36
C HIS A 260 2.66 -22.13 17.70
N ASP A 261 3.95 -22.15 18.01
CA ASP A 261 4.52 -21.51 19.20
C ASP A 261 4.28 -19.99 19.19
N ARG A 262 4.36 -19.36 18.01
CA ARG A 262 4.07 -17.94 17.82
C ARG A 262 2.58 -17.62 17.99
N LEU A 263 1.69 -18.48 17.51
CA LEU A 263 0.25 -18.39 17.69
C LEU A 263 -0.13 -18.61 19.16
N GLU A 264 0.54 -19.51 19.87
CA GLU A 264 0.37 -19.72 21.31
C GLU A 264 0.87 -18.51 22.11
N GLN A 265 2.00 -17.91 21.72
CA GLN A 265 2.47 -16.65 22.29
C GLN A 265 1.52 -15.48 21.99
N LEU A 266 0.97 -15.40 20.78
CA LEU A 266 -0.03 -14.40 20.39
C LEU A 266 -1.34 -14.59 21.15
N ALA A 267 -1.77 -15.83 21.37
CA ALA A 267 -2.93 -16.14 22.19
C ALA A 267 -2.70 -15.75 23.66
N GLY A 268 -1.57 -16.14 24.25
CA GLY A 268 -1.20 -15.76 25.60
C GLY A 268 -0.91 -14.26 25.78
N ARG A 269 -0.56 -13.55 24.70
CA ARG A 269 -0.46 -12.08 24.68
C ARG A 269 -1.83 -11.42 24.62
N ARG A 270 -2.72 -11.90 23.75
CA ARG A 270 -4.12 -11.43 23.71
C ARG A 270 -4.86 -11.66 25.02
N GLU A 271 -4.65 -12.79 25.68
CA GLU A 271 -5.22 -13.07 27.01
C GLU A 271 -4.80 -12.01 28.05
N ARG A 272 -3.51 -11.62 28.04
CA ARG A 272 -2.96 -10.58 28.90
C ARG A 272 -3.45 -9.19 28.52
N GLU A 273 -3.51 -8.87 27.24
CA GLU A 273 -4.05 -7.61 26.74
C GLU A 273 -5.55 -7.47 27.09
N PHE A 274 -6.34 -8.55 27.04
CA PHE A 274 -7.73 -8.55 27.49
C PHE A 274 -7.86 -8.36 29.01
N ALA A 275 -6.96 -8.94 29.79
CA ALA A 275 -6.90 -8.69 31.24
C ALA A 275 -6.56 -7.21 31.53
N ASP A 276 -5.58 -6.64 30.82
CA ASP A 276 -5.19 -5.23 30.93
C ASP A 276 -6.32 -4.29 30.45
N PHE A 277 -7.06 -4.64 29.40
CA PHE A 277 -8.26 -3.92 28.99
C PHE A 277 -9.37 -3.99 30.04
N GLY A 278 -9.51 -5.09 30.77
CA GLY A 278 -10.43 -5.18 31.90
C GLY A 278 -10.05 -4.23 33.05
N VAL A 279 -8.74 -4.15 33.36
CA VAL A 279 -8.22 -3.20 34.36
C VAL A 279 -8.38 -1.75 33.87
N PHE A 280 -8.12 -1.49 32.59
CA PHE A 280 -8.34 -0.17 32.00
C PHE A 280 -9.82 0.24 31.98
N ALA A 281 -10.74 -0.64 31.59
CA ALA A 281 -12.18 -0.37 31.58
C ALA A 281 -12.72 -0.07 32.99
N SER A 282 -12.21 -0.77 34.00
CA SER A 282 -12.53 -0.46 35.40
C SER A 282 -11.91 0.85 35.88
N GLY A 283 -10.69 1.19 35.44
CA GLY A 283 -10.06 2.50 35.67
C GLY A 283 -10.81 3.66 35.00
N MET A 284 -11.28 3.49 33.77
CA MET A 284 -12.12 4.46 33.06
C MET A 284 -13.45 4.69 33.76
N ARG A 285 -14.06 3.62 34.28
CA ARG A 285 -15.30 3.71 35.07
C ARG A 285 -15.07 4.50 36.36
N ALA A 286 -13.99 4.20 37.08
CA ALA A 286 -13.62 4.93 38.29
C ALA A 286 -13.30 6.42 38.00
N GLY A 287 -12.60 6.71 36.89
CA GLY A 287 -12.33 8.08 36.45
C GLY A 287 -13.59 8.85 36.01
N ALA A 288 -14.54 8.17 35.37
CA ALA A 288 -15.85 8.75 35.03
C ALA A 288 -16.68 9.07 36.29
N GLU A 289 -16.62 8.22 37.32
CA GLU A 289 -17.28 8.47 38.61
C GLU A 289 -16.61 9.64 39.35
N GLU A 290 -15.28 9.76 39.31
CA GLU A 290 -14.54 10.87 39.92
C GLU A 290 -14.79 12.21 39.20
N THR A 291 -14.80 12.22 37.87
CA THR A 291 -15.15 13.42 37.09
C THR A 291 -16.59 13.85 37.32
N HIS A 292 -17.52 12.90 37.46
CA HIS A 292 -18.89 13.21 37.83
C HIS A 292 -18.99 13.85 39.23
N ARG A 293 -18.21 13.35 40.19
CA ARG A 293 -18.11 13.92 41.54
C ARG A 293 -17.55 15.34 41.53
N LEU A 294 -16.46 15.58 40.79
CA LEU A 294 -15.86 16.91 40.62
C LEU A 294 -16.84 17.90 39.99
N LEU A 295 -17.64 17.47 39.00
CA LEU A 295 -18.68 18.31 38.40
C LEU A 295 -19.78 18.68 39.39
N VAL A 296 -20.15 17.77 40.30
CA VAL A 296 -21.11 18.04 41.37
C VAL A 296 -20.53 19.04 42.38
N GLU A 297 -19.27 18.85 42.79
CA GLU A 297 -18.59 19.77 43.70
C GLU A 297 -18.44 21.17 43.09
N LEU A 298 -18.11 21.27 41.81
CA LEU A 298 -17.98 22.56 41.09
C LEU A 298 -19.33 23.28 40.96
N ARG A 299 -20.42 22.53 40.75
CA ARG A 299 -21.79 23.06 40.77
C ARG A 299 -22.16 23.59 42.14
N GLN A 300 -21.77 22.90 43.21
CA GLN A 300 -22.05 23.32 44.58
C GLN A 300 -21.25 24.58 44.97
N VAL A 301 -19.98 24.65 44.56
CA VAL A 301 -19.14 25.85 44.72
C VAL A 301 -19.75 27.04 43.96
N SER A 302 -20.19 26.83 42.71
CA SER A 302 -20.85 27.88 41.93
C SER A 302 -22.10 28.43 42.62
N THR A 303 -22.97 27.54 43.14
CA THR A 303 -24.19 27.97 43.86
C THR A 303 -23.84 28.72 45.15
N GLY A 304 -22.83 28.27 45.89
CA GLY A 304 -22.36 28.96 47.10
C GLY A 304 -21.79 30.35 46.83
N LEU A 305 -21.04 30.50 45.73
CA LEU A 305 -20.48 31.79 45.31
C LEU A 305 -21.57 32.76 44.84
N GLN A 306 -22.62 32.22 44.19
CA GLN A 306 -23.78 33.00 43.75
C GLN A 306 -24.59 33.51 44.94
N ALA A 307 -24.84 32.66 45.96
CA ALA A 307 -25.50 33.06 47.20
C ALA A 307 -24.66 34.11 47.98
N ALA A 308 -23.35 33.91 48.08
CA ALA A 308 -22.46 34.86 48.73
C ALA A 308 -22.44 36.23 48.02
N LEU A 309 -22.47 36.26 46.69
CA LEU A 309 -22.57 37.50 45.91
C LEU A 309 -23.91 38.21 46.10
N GLU A 310 -25.01 37.46 46.24
CA GLU A 310 -26.34 38.01 46.46
C GLU A 310 -26.47 38.62 47.86
N ASP A 311 -25.93 37.96 48.88
CA ASP A 311 -25.83 38.51 50.25
C ASP A 311 -24.98 39.80 50.27
N LEU A 312 -23.82 39.80 49.60
CA LEU A 312 -22.93 40.96 49.54
C LEU A 312 -23.59 42.14 48.80
N THR A 313 -24.36 41.86 47.75
CA THR A 313 -25.12 42.89 47.01
C THR A 313 -26.25 43.48 47.85
N SER A 314 -26.94 42.64 48.63
CA SER A 314 -27.97 43.07 49.58
C SER A 314 -27.39 43.95 50.69
N GLU A 315 -26.25 43.56 51.25
CA GLU A 315 -25.58 44.31 52.33
C GLU A 315 -24.98 45.64 51.85
N VAL A 316 -24.42 45.68 50.63
CA VAL A 316 -23.98 46.92 49.99
C VAL A 316 -25.17 47.85 49.71
N SER A 317 -26.31 47.32 49.25
CA SER A 317 -27.52 48.12 49.03
C SER A 317 -28.05 48.73 50.33
N ALA A 318 -28.06 47.95 51.41
CA ALA A 318 -28.41 48.44 52.74
C ALA A 318 -27.45 49.55 53.22
N THR A 319 -26.15 49.44 52.91
CA THR A 319 -25.13 50.45 53.25
C THR A 319 -25.33 51.74 52.44
N VAL A 320 -25.74 51.64 51.17
CA VAL A 320 -26.04 52.80 50.32
C VAL A 320 -27.27 53.55 50.82
N ASP A 321 -28.34 52.83 51.19
CA ASP A 321 -29.53 53.43 51.79
C ASP A 321 -29.21 54.13 53.13
N GLN A 322 -28.29 53.56 53.91
CA GLN A 322 -27.78 54.16 55.15
C GLN A 322 -26.97 55.44 54.92
N GLY A 323 -26.12 55.49 53.88
CA GLY A 323 -25.42 56.71 53.47
C GLY A 323 -26.39 57.84 53.11
N GLY A 324 -27.50 57.51 52.47
CA GLY A 324 -28.58 58.46 52.17
C GLY A 324 -29.32 58.97 53.42
N ALA A 325 -29.43 58.16 54.48
CA ALA A 325 -30.00 58.58 55.76
C ALA A 325 -29.05 59.47 56.57
N LEU A 326 -27.75 59.15 56.56
CA LEU A 326 -26.70 59.96 57.21
C LEU A 326 -26.56 61.33 56.55
N LEU A 327 -26.58 61.40 55.21
CA LEU A 327 -26.58 62.67 54.49
C LEU A 327 -27.81 63.52 54.81
N ARG A 328 -28.99 62.90 54.96
CA ARG A 328 -30.20 63.59 55.41
C ARG A 328 -30.10 64.10 56.85
N ALA A 329 -29.48 63.34 57.74
CA ALA A 329 -29.23 63.77 59.12
C ALA A 329 -28.23 64.94 59.19
N VAL A 330 -27.17 64.90 58.37
CA VAL A 330 -26.17 65.97 58.25
C VAL A 330 -26.78 67.23 57.63
N GLN A 331 -27.60 67.11 56.58
CA GLN A 331 -28.34 68.24 56.01
C GLN A 331 -29.35 68.83 56.99
N GLY A 332 -30.00 68.01 57.81
CA GLY A 332 -30.86 68.47 58.91
C GLY A 332 -30.08 69.27 59.97
N LEU A 333 -28.87 68.83 60.31
CA LEU A 333 -27.92 69.55 61.16
C LEU A 333 -27.48 70.88 60.53
N GLU A 334 -27.19 70.90 59.24
CA GLU A 334 -26.79 72.09 58.49
C GLU A 334 -27.92 73.14 58.50
N HIS A 335 -29.16 72.70 58.28
CA HIS A 335 -30.34 73.56 58.32
C HIS A 335 -30.65 74.11 59.72
N LEU A 336 -30.35 73.34 60.78
CA LEU A 336 -30.42 73.78 62.18
C LEU A 336 -29.36 74.84 62.53
N THR A 337 -28.14 74.75 61.99
CA THR A 337 -27.12 75.81 62.17
C THR A 337 -27.57 77.15 61.61
N THR A 338 -28.37 77.15 60.54
CA THR A 338 -28.98 78.35 59.97
C THR A 338 -30.27 78.79 60.66
N ALA A 339 -30.95 77.89 61.38
CA ALA A 339 -32.25 78.13 62.01
C ALA A 339 -32.19 78.06 63.55
N ASN A 340 -31.79 79.19 64.13
CA ASN A 340 -32.14 79.73 65.46
C ASN A 340 -31.32 79.43 66.73
N VAL A 341 -30.94 80.56 67.32
CA VAL A 341 -30.48 80.90 68.68
C VAL A 341 -31.55 80.70 69.78
N GLN A 342 -32.63 79.92 69.58
CA GLN A 342 -33.68 79.80 70.61
C GLN A 342 -34.32 78.39 70.68
N SER A 343 -33.66 77.44 71.36
CA SER A 343 -34.31 76.39 72.19
C SER A 343 -33.30 75.29 72.62
N ASP A 344 -32.67 75.44 73.78
CA ASP A 344 -31.68 74.48 74.33
C ASP A 344 -32.25 73.09 74.66
N GLN A 345 -33.56 72.99 74.97
CA GLN A 345 -34.15 71.71 75.38
C GLN A 345 -34.49 70.80 74.19
N ALA A 346 -34.86 71.36 73.04
CA ALA A 346 -35.06 70.58 71.81
C ALA A 346 -33.72 70.06 71.27
N LEU A 347 -32.69 70.92 71.36
CA LEU A 347 -31.33 70.65 70.92
C LEU A 347 -30.69 69.49 71.71
N THR A 348 -30.88 69.45 73.02
CA THR A 348 -30.34 68.36 73.87
C THR A 348 -30.98 66.99 73.55
N ARG A 349 -32.31 66.94 73.31
CA ARG A 349 -32.99 65.68 72.96
C ARG A 349 -32.60 65.19 71.57
N GLN A 350 -32.45 66.09 70.61
CA GLN A 350 -32.05 65.73 69.25
C GLN A 350 -30.57 65.33 69.16
N ILE A 351 -29.68 65.96 69.94
CA ILE A 351 -28.29 65.49 70.08
C ILE A 351 -28.26 64.08 70.69
N THR A 352 -29.07 63.82 71.72
CA THR A 352 -29.13 62.48 72.34
C THR A 352 -29.63 61.43 71.34
N ALA A 353 -30.63 61.77 70.53
CA ALA A 353 -31.15 60.89 69.48
C ALA A 353 -30.14 60.69 68.34
N ALA A 354 -29.43 61.75 67.91
CA ALA A 354 -28.39 61.66 66.89
C ALA A 354 -27.17 60.87 67.39
N ALA A 355 -26.79 61.03 68.66
CA ALA A 355 -25.73 60.26 69.29
C ALA A 355 -26.10 58.78 69.44
N ALA A 356 -27.35 58.46 69.78
CA ALA A 356 -27.84 57.08 69.80
C ALA A 356 -27.85 56.45 68.40
N ALA A 357 -28.29 57.19 67.38
CA ALA A 357 -28.26 56.73 65.99
C ALA A 357 -26.82 56.53 65.47
N LEU A 358 -25.89 57.42 65.85
CA LEU A 358 -24.46 57.29 65.53
C LEU A 358 -23.80 56.12 66.28
N ALA A 359 -24.15 55.86 67.54
CA ALA A 359 -23.65 54.72 68.30
C ALA A 359 -24.18 53.40 67.72
N GLU A 360 -25.47 53.34 67.36
CA GLU A 360 -26.07 52.17 66.70
C GLU A 360 -25.50 51.94 65.30
N ALA A 361 -25.22 53.01 64.54
CA ALA A 361 -24.52 52.94 63.27
C ALA A 361 -23.04 52.51 63.44
N GLY A 362 -22.38 52.90 64.53
CA GLY A 362 -21.03 52.48 64.89
C GLY A 362 -20.96 50.99 65.20
N ASP A 363 -21.84 50.48 66.06
CA ASP A 363 -21.90 49.06 66.42
C ASP A 363 -22.26 48.19 65.20
N LYS A 364 -23.20 48.64 64.34
CA LYS A 364 -23.54 47.95 63.09
C LYS A 364 -22.44 48.04 62.04
N GLY A 365 -21.68 49.14 61.99
CA GLY A 365 -20.51 49.30 61.14
C GLY A 365 -19.37 48.36 61.52
N ILE A 366 -19.19 48.09 62.82
CA ILE A 366 -18.23 47.07 63.31
C ILE A 366 -18.69 45.67 62.90
N ALA A 367 -19.99 45.35 63.00
CA ALA A 367 -20.53 44.07 62.55
C ALA A 367 -20.40 43.86 61.03
N GLY A 368 -20.67 44.88 60.21
CA GLY A 368 -20.48 44.83 58.76
C GLY A 368 -19.00 44.74 58.35
N ALA A 369 -18.10 45.37 59.10
CA ALA A 369 -16.65 45.23 58.90
C ALA A 369 -16.17 43.80 59.22
N ASP A 370 -16.71 43.15 60.26
CA ASP A 370 -16.43 41.75 60.59
C ASP A 370 -16.99 40.79 59.53
N ALA A 371 -18.20 41.04 59.02
CA ALA A 371 -18.80 40.27 57.92
C ALA A 371 -17.98 40.41 56.62
N ALA A 372 -17.53 41.62 56.28
CA ALA A 372 -16.65 41.87 55.15
C ALA A 372 -15.28 41.19 55.33
N ALA A 373 -14.72 41.18 56.54
CA ALA A 373 -13.47 40.47 56.84
C ALA A 373 -13.65 38.94 56.76
N GLN A 374 -14.83 38.41 57.09
CA GLN A 374 -15.15 36.99 56.93
C GLN A 374 -15.37 36.62 55.46
N ALA A 375 -16.09 37.43 54.70
CA ALA A 375 -16.26 37.27 53.26
C ALA A 375 -14.92 37.35 52.51
N SER A 376 -14.03 38.25 52.91
CA SER A 376 -12.68 38.36 52.33
C SER A 376 -11.82 37.12 52.61
N ARG A 377 -11.96 36.50 53.79
CA ARG A 377 -11.31 35.21 54.11
C ARG A 377 -11.85 34.07 53.26
N VAL A 378 -13.17 33.95 53.12
CA VAL A 378 -13.81 32.93 52.28
C VAL A 378 -13.45 33.13 50.80
N ALA A 379 -13.41 34.37 50.32
CA ALA A 379 -12.96 34.68 48.96
C ALA A 379 -11.48 34.33 48.75
N THR A 380 -10.62 34.57 49.74
CA THR A 380 -9.19 34.19 49.67
C THR A 380 -9.00 32.67 49.67
N GLU A 381 -9.80 31.94 50.43
CA GLU A 381 -9.84 30.47 50.40
C GLU A 381 -10.36 29.93 49.07
N ALA A 382 -11.42 30.53 48.52
CA ALA A 382 -11.94 30.18 47.21
C ALA A 382 -10.91 30.43 46.09
N VAL A 383 -10.18 31.55 46.14
CA VAL A 383 -9.09 31.85 45.19
C VAL A 383 -7.94 30.85 45.31
N ARG A 384 -7.57 30.43 46.52
CA ARG A 384 -6.59 29.35 46.72
C ARG A 384 -7.09 28.01 46.18
N GLY A 385 -8.37 27.68 46.38
CA GLY A 385 -9.00 26.49 45.82
C GLY A 385 -9.00 26.49 44.29
N ILE A 386 -9.35 27.62 43.67
CA ILE A 386 -9.30 27.80 42.20
C ILE A 386 -7.87 27.63 41.67
N SER A 387 -6.87 28.15 42.38
CA SER A 387 -5.46 27.98 41.98
C SER A 387 -5.00 26.51 42.09
N ALA A 388 -5.47 25.76 43.08
CA ALA A 388 -5.17 24.34 43.21
C ALA A 388 -5.84 23.53 42.10
N ILE A 389 -7.11 23.82 41.78
CA ILE A 389 -7.85 23.19 40.67
C ILE A 389 -7.19 23.52 39.33
N ALA A 390 -6.74 24.75 39.10
CA ALA A 390 -6.04 25.14 37.87
C ALA A 390 -4.72 24.38 37.71
N HIS A 391 -3.96 24.22 38.80
CA HIS A 391 -2.73 23.42 38.77
C HIS A 391 -3.01 21.94 38.49
N ASP A 392 -4.08 21.39 39.07
CA ASP A 392 -4.46 20.01 38.85
C ASP A 392 -4.99 19.78 37.42
N LEU A 393 -5.69 20.77 36.84
CA LEU A 393 -6.15 20.75 35.45
C LEU A 393 -4.99 20.82 34.44
N VAL A 394 -3.95 21.61 34.70
CA VAL A 394 -2.72 21.62 33.88
C VAL A 394 -1.99 20.28 33.99
N SER A 395 -1.98 19.67 35.17
CA SER A 395 -1.40 18.35 35.38
C SER A 395 -2.21 17.23 34.69
N SER A 396 -3.53 17.37 34.62
CA SER A 396 -4.39 16.41 33.93
C SER A 396 -4.30 16.58 32.42
N GLN A 397 -4.21 17.81 31.91
CA GLN A 397 -3.99 18.11 30.50
C GLN A 397 -2.66 17.53 30.00
N THR A 398 -1.57 17.70 30.74
CA THR A 398 -0.26 17.12 30.37
C THR A 398 -0.24 15.59 30.46
N ARG A 399 -1.00 14.97 31.38
CA ARG A 399 -1.21 13.51 31.42
C ARG A 399 -2.03 13.03 30.22
N LEU A 400 -3.08 13.77 29.86
CA LEU A 400 -3.93 13.48 28.72
C LEU A 400 -3.15 13.60 27.40
N GLU A 401 -2.35 14.65 27.22
CA GLU A 401 -1.51 14.82 26.02
C GLU A 401 -0.50 13.68 25.86
N ARG A 402 0.14 13.24 26.95
CA ARG A 402 1.03 12.07 26.90
C ARG A 402 0.27 10.79 26.56
N ALA A 403 -0.87 10.54 27.20
CA ALA A 403 -1.70 9.37 26.93
C ALA A 403 -2.21 9.37 25.48
N LEU A 404 -2.63 10.52 24.95
CA LEU A 404 -3.10 10.67 23.57
C LEU A 404 -1.96 10.47 22.56
N THR A 405 -0.77 10.96 22.87
CA THR A 405 0.42 10.75 22.00
C THR A 405 0.82 9.28 21.99
N GLU A 406 0.80 8.62 23.14
CA GLU A 406 1.05 7.19 23.28
C GLU A 406 -0.02 6.35 22.56
N GLU A 407 -1.30 6.74 22.66
CA GLU A 407 -2.42 6.12 21.95
C GLU A 407 -2.26 6.28 20.43
N VAL A 408 -1.96 7.48 19.92
CA VAL A 408 -1.72 7.72 18.48
C VAL A 408 -0.58 6.85 17.96
N GLN A 409 0.51 6.72 18.73
CA GLN A 409 1.62 5.83 18.36
C GLN A 409 1.20 4.36 18.35
N THR A 410 0.40 3.94 19.33
CA THR A 410 -0.09 2.56 19.44
C THR A 410 -1.07 2.23 18.31
N ASN A 411 -1.94 3.17 17.95
CA ASN A 411 -2.91 3.03 16.86
C ASN A 411 -2.21 3.04 15.48
N THR A 412 -1.13 3.83 15.33
CA THR A 412 -0.29 3.79 14.13
C THR A 412 0.41 2.44 13.98
N ARG A 413 0.98 1.89 15.06
CA ARG A 413 1.57 0.54 15.05
C ARG A 413 0.53 -0.55 14.78
N LEU A 414 -0.69 -0.40 15.30
CA LEU A 414 -1.79 -1.33 15.01
C LEU A 414 -2.22 -1.24 13.55
N ALA A 415 -2.30 -0.04 12.97
CA ALA A 415 -2.59 0.17 11.55
C ALA A 415 -1.49 -0.44 10.66
N GLU A 416 -0.22 -0.24 10.99
CA GLU A 416 0.91 -0.88 10.29
C GLU A 416 0.87 -2.41 10.42
N ALA A 417 0.54 -2.94 11.60
CA ALA A 417 0.39 -4.37 11.83
C ALA A 417 -0.82 -4.96 11.09
N LEU A 418 -1.95 -4.25 11.03
CA LEU A 418 -3.13 -4.63 10.25
C LEU A 418 -2.86 -4.55 8.76
N GLN A 419 -2.13 -3.55 8.28
CA GLN A 419 -1.75 -3.42 6.88
C GLN A 419 -0.76 -4.53 6.47
N GLY A 420 0.20 -4.84 7.34
CA GLY A 420 1.11 -5.98 7.19
C GLY A 420 0.39 -7.33 7.25
N SER A 421 -0.58 -7.50 8.15
CA SER A 421 -1.43 -8.69 8.24
C SER A 421 -2.33 -8.84 7.02
N THR A 422 -2.89 -7.75 6.50
CA THR A 422 -3.74 -7.77 5.29
C THR A 422 -2.91 -8.14 4.07
N GLY A 423 -1.67 -7.62 3.97
CA GLY A 423 -0.70 -8.04 2.96
C GLY A 423 -0.33 -9.52 3.09
N GLY A 424 -0.11 -10.01 4.31
CA GLY A 424 0.13 -11.42 4.61
C GLY A 424 -1.05 -12.32 4.21
N VAL A 425 -2.27 -11.94 4.54
CA VAL A 425 -3.50 -12.67 4.17
C VAL A 425 -3.72 -12.68 2.66
N ALA A 426 -3.48 -11.57 1.97
CA ALA A 426 -3.56 -11.52 0.50
C ALA A 426 -2.49 -12.39 -0.17
N ASN A 427 -1.28 -12.45 0.39
CA ASN A 427 -0.21 -13.31 -0.09
C ASN A 427 -0.52 -14.80 0.19
N SER A 428 -1.06 -15.13 1.36
CA SER A 428 -1.53 -16.47 1.69
C SER A 428 -2.70 -16.90 0.81
N ALA A 429 -3.64 -16.00 0.48
CA ALA A 429 -4.73 -16.28 -0.44
C ALA A 429 -4.24 -16.54 -1.87
N ARG A 430 -3.23 -15.78 -2.35
CA ARG A 430 -2.57 -16.07 -3.63
C ARG A 430 -1.84 -17.41 -3.62
N ALA A 431 -1.09 -17.71 -2.56
CA ALA A 431 -0.41 -18.99 -2.41
C ALA A 431 -1.40 -20.17 -2.37
N LEU A 432 -2.54 -20.02 -1.70
CA LEU A 432 -3.62 -21.01 -1.70
C LEU A 432 -4.25 -21.17 -3.09
N GLY A 433 -4.45 -20.08 -3.84
CA GLY A 433 -4.92 -20.12 -5.22
C GLY A 433 -3.92 -20.80 -6.18
N GLU A 434 -2.62 -20.58 -5.99
CA GLU A 434 -1.57 -21.28 -6.74
C GLU A 434 -1.52 -22.77 -6.38
N ILE A 435 -1.69 -23.14 -5.11
CA ILE A 435 -1.79 -24.54 -4.67
C ILE A 435 -3.03 -25.20 -5.29
N GLU A 436 -4.19 -24.54 -5.30
CA GLU A 436 -5.40 -25.04 -5.94
C GLU A 436 -5.21 -25.24 -7.44
N GLY A 437 -4.58 -24.28 -8.12
CA GLY A 437 -4.23 -24.38 -9.54
C GLY A 437 -3.27 -25.53 -9.83
N ASN A 438 -2.25 -25.71 -9.00
CA ASN A 438 -1.28 -26.81 -9.12
C ASN A 438 -1.94 -28.17 -8.85
N LEU A 439 -2.85 -28.27 -7.87
CA LEU A 439 -3.62 -29.49 -7.60
C LEU A 439 -4.58 -29.82 -8.75
N ALA A 440 -5.22 -28.81 -9.35
CA ALA A 440 -6.03 -29.00 -10.55
C ALA A 440 -5.18 -29.50 -11.74
N GLY A 441 -3.98 -28.93 -11.91
CA GLY A 441 -3.01 -29.39 -12.92
C GLY A 441 -2.57 -30.83 -12.70
N LEU A 442 -2.22 -31.20 -11.46
CA LEU A 442 -1.87 -32.58 -11.09
C LEU A 442 -3.02 -33.56 -11.33
N ARG A 443 -4.26 -33.14 -11.04
CA ARG A 443 -5.46 -33.96 -11.31
C ARG A 443 -5.62 -34.21 -12.81
N ASP A 444 -5.46 -33.19 -13.63
CA ASP A 444 -5.59 -33.32 -15.09
C ASP A 444 -4.44 -34.14 -15.69
N GLU A 445 -3.23 -34.04 -15.13
CA GLU A 445 -2.07 -34.85 -15.54
C GLU A 445 -2.24 -36.32 -15.14
N LEU A 446 -2.77 -36.60 -13.94
CA LEU A 446 -3.16 -37.95 -13.51
C LEU A 446 -4.28 -38.52 -14.38
N ALA A 447 -5.26 -37.71 -14.79
CA ALA A 447 -6.30 -38.14 -15.71
C ALA A 447 -5.73 -38.52 -17.09
N ARG A 448 -4.81 -37.70 -17.63
CA ARG A 448 -4.11 -38.01 -18.89
C ARG A 448 -3.24 -39.24 -18.78
N MET A 449 -2.54 -39.44 -17.66
CA MET A 449 -1.77 -40.66 -17.41
C MET A 449 -2.69 -41.89 -17.34
N ALA A 450 -3.84 -41.81 -16.67
CA ALA A 450 -4.80 -42.90 -16.61
C ALA A 450 -5.36 -43.24 -18.01
N GLU A 451 -5.71 -42.24 -18.82
CA GLU A 451 -6.13 -42.44 -20.22
C GLU A 451 -5.01 -43.06 -21.07
N GLY A 452 -3.78 -42.56 -20.96
CA GLY A 452 -2.62 -43.09 -21.68
C GLY A 452 -2.29 -44.53 -21.30
N THR A 453 -2.40 -44.88 -20.01
CA THR A 453 -2.18 -46.25 -19.52
C THR A 453 -3.27 -47.21 -20.03
N SER A 454 -4.52 -46.74 -20.08
CA SER A 454 -5.62 -47.51 -20.69
C SER A 454 -5.42 -47.72 -22.20
N GLY A 455 -4.88 -46.70 -22.89
CA GLY A 455 -4.50 -46.77 -24.29
C GLY A 455 -3.41 -47.80 -24.53
N GLN A 456 -2.31 -47.74 -23.76
CA GLN A 456 -1.21 -48.70 -23.83
C GLN A 456 -1.66 -50.14 -23.54
N ALA A 457 -2.55 -50.34 -22.56
CA ALA A 457 -3.12 -51.67 -22.29
C ALA A 457 -3.94 -52.20 -23.47
N ARG A 458 -4.72 -51.35 -24.15
CA ARG A 458 -5.43 -51.74 -25.39
C ARG A 458 -4.46 -52.05 -26.52
N THR A 459 -3.42 -51.24 -26.72
CA THR A 459 -2.43 -51.49 -27.77
C THR A 459 -1.66 -52.79 -27.54
N LEU A 460 -1.32 -53.11 -26.28
CA LEU A 460 -0.71 -54.39 -25.92
C LEU A 460 -1.67 -55.56 -26.17
N ASN A 461 -2.96 -55.39 -25.87
CA ASN A 461 -3.96 -56.42 -26.12
C ASN A 461 -4.15 -56.67 -27.64
N ASP A 462 -4.20 -55.60 -28.44
CA ASP A 462 -4.29 -55.69 -29.91
C ASP A 462 -3.03 -56.34 -30.51
N LEU A 463 -1.84 -56.05 -29.97
CA LEU A 463 -0.58 -56.68 -30.39
C LEU A 463 -0.54 -58.17 -30.02
N LEU A 464 -1.05 -58.55 -28.84
CA LEU A 464 -1.16 -59.96 -28.44
C LEU A 464 -2.18 -60.71 -29.30
N GLU A 465 -3.29 -60.08 -29.65
CA GLU A 465 -4.30 -60.66 -30.55
C GLU A 465 -3.75 -60.79 -31.99
N GLN A 466 -3.02 -59.79 -32.50
CA GLN A 466 -2.31 -59.90 -33.77
C GLN A 466 -1.26 -61.01 -33.74
N GLN A 467 -0.47 -61.15 -32.68
CA GLN A 467 0.49 -62.25 -32.56
C GLN A 467 -0.19 -63.62 -32.53
N ALA A 468 -1.32 -63.76 -31.83
CA ALA A 468 -2.11 -64.99 -31.82
C ALA A 468 -2.67 -65.30 -33.22
N GLY A 469 -3.12 -64.28 -33.96
CA GLY A 469 -3.54 -64.39 -35.35
C GLY A 469 -2.41 -64.83 -36.29
N VAL A 470 -1.22 -64.24 -36.16
CA VAL A 470 -0.02 -64.61 -36.93
C VAL A 470 0.42 -66.03 -36.60
N ALA A 471 0.41 -66.43 -35.33
CA ALA A 471 0.74 -67.81 -34.92
C ALA A 471 -0.26 -68.82 -35.51
N THR A 472 -1.54 -68.49 -35.54
CA THR A 472 -2.59 -69.32 -36.17
C THR A 472 -2.40 -69.41 -37.68
N GLY A 473 -2.07 -68.29 -38.34
CA GLY A 473 -1.75 -68.25 -39.76
C GLY A 473 -0.51 -69.08 -40.11
N LEU A 474 0.55 -69.00 -39.31
CA LEU A 474 1.76 -69.82 -39.47
C LEU A 474 1.47 -71.31 -39.27
N ALA A 475 0.62 -71.67 -38.30
CA ALA A 475 0.19 -73.07 -38.11
C ALA A 475 -0.66 -73.60 -39.26
N GLN A 476 -1.42 -72.72 -39.94
CA GLN A 476 -2.20 -73.08 -41.13
C GLN A 476 -1.30 -73.24 -42.35
N VAL A 477 -0.35 -72.31 -42.57
CA VAL A 477 0.66 -72.42 -43.64
C VAL A 477 1.52 -73.68 -43.45
N ALA A 478 1.92 -74.01 -42.22
CA ALA A 478 2.66 -75.24 -41.94
C ALA A 478 1.84 -76.51 -42.27
N ARG A 479 0.53 -76.49 -41.99
CA ARG A 479 -0.37 -77.58 -42.39
C ARG A 479 -0.51 -77.68 -43.91
N ASP A 480 -0.67 -76.56 -44.60
CA ASP A 480 -0.77 -76.54 -46.06
C ASP A 480 0.52 -77.04 -46.71
N ILE A 481 1.69 -76.60 -46.24
CA ILE A 481 3.00 -77.11 -46.68
C ILE A 481 3.14 -78.61 -46.43
N SER A 482 2.67 -79.12 -45.30
CA SER A 482 2.66 -80.57 -45.02
C SER A 482 1.78 -81.33 -46.01
N THR A 483 0.57 -80.82 -46.33
CA THR A 483 -0.30 -81.46 -47.33
C THR A 483 0.28 -81.41 -48.74
N ILE A 484 0.95 -80.31 -49.12
CA ILE A 484 1.65 -80.18 -50.40
C ILE A 484 2.84 -81.16 -50.44
N SER A 485 3.60 -81.26 -49.36
CA SER A 485 4.73 -82.19 -49.26
C SER A 485 4.28 -83.65 -49.33
N MET A 486 3.15 -84.01 -48.71
CA MET A 486 2.55 -85.34 -48.86
C MET A 486 2.13 -85.62 -50.30
N ARG A 487 1.51 -84.66 -50.99
CA ARG A 487 1.15 -84.81 -52.41
C ARG A 487 2.38 -84.96 -53.30
N THR A 488 3.45 -84.21 -53.04
CA THR A 488 4.71 -84.34 -53.78
C THR A 488 5.38 -85.68 -53.52
N ALA A 489 5.38 -86.17 -52.27
CA ALA A 489 5.90 -87.49 -51.92
C ALA A 489 5.10 -88.62 -52.58
N GLN A 490 3.76 -88.56 -52.56
CA GLN A 490 2.91 -89.51 -53.28
C GLN A 490 3.18 -89.51 -54.78
N ARG A 491 3.40 -88.32 -55.38
CA ARG A 491 3.73 -88.18 -56.79
C ARG A 491 5.13 -88.73 -57.12
N GLN A 492 6.10 -88.60 -56.21
CA GLN A 492 7.42 -89.22 -56.35
C GLN A 492 7.36 -90.75 -56.26
N ASP A 493 6.49 -91.30 -55.41
CA ASP A 493 6.26 -92.75 -55.30
C ASP A 493 5.53 -93.31 -56.53
N GLU A 494 4.59 -92.57 -57.12
CA GLU A 494 3.97 -92.92 -58.40
C GLU A 494 5.00 -92.89 -59.53
N VAL A 495 5.78 -91.82 -59.65
CA VAL A 495 6.84 -91.70 -60.67
C VAL A 495 7.89 -92.79 -60.50
N SER A 496 8.28 -93.13 -59.27
CA SER A 496 9.24 -94.22 -59.02
C SER A 496 8.67 -95.59 -59.41
N ARG A 497 7.36 -95.82 -59.16
CA ARG A 497 6.68 -97.04 -59.62
C ARG A 497 6.56 -97.10 -61.15
N ASP A 498 6.25 -95.99 -61.81
CA ASP A 498 6.18 -95.91 -63.26
C ASP A 498 7.55 -96.13 -63.91
N ILE A 499 8.62 -95.58 -63.33
CA ILE A 499 10.00 -95.82 -63.76
C ILE A 499 10.37 -97.29 -63.57
N ALA A 500 10.05 -97.90 -62.42
CA ALA A 500 10.30 -99.31 -62.17
C ALA A 500 9.55 -100.22 -63.17
N ALA A 501 8.30 -99.89 -63.48
CA ALA A 501 7.52 -100.60 -64.50
C ALA A 501 8.12 -100.45 -65.90
N LEU A 502 8.64 -99.27 -66.25
CA LEU A 502 9.36 -99.01 -67.50
C LEU A 502 10.65 -99.82 -67.61
N VAL A 503 11.43 -99.89 -66.52
CA VAL A 503 12.67 -100.68 -66.44
C VAL A 503 12.36 -102.17 -66.60
N ASP A 504 11.32 -102.68 -65.92
CA ASP A 504 10.92 -104.08 -66.04
C ASP A 504 10.36 -104.43 -67.44
N ARG A 505 9.76 -103.45 -68.12
CA ARG A 505 9.33 -103.58 -69.53
C ARG A 505 10.53 -103.58 -70.48
N LEU A 506 11.51 -102.72 -70.25
CA LEU A 506 12.77 -102.67 -70.99
C LEU A 506 13.53 -103.98 -70.83
N ASP A 507 13.68 -104.49 -69.61
CA ASP A 507 14.39 -105.75 -69.34
C ASP A 507 13.69 -106.96 -69.99
N ARG A 508 12.34 -106.97 -70.03
CA ARG A 508 11.58 -107.97 -70.80
C ARG A 508 11.84 -107.88 -72.31
N VAL A 509 11.94 -106.68 -72.87
CA VAL A 509 12.28 -106.49 -74.29
C VAL A 509 13.71 -106.93 -74.57
N THR A 510 14.67 -106.61 -73.69
CA THR A 510 16.07 -107.01 -73.82
C THR A 510 16.25 -108.53 -73.71
N ARG A 511 15.51 -109.20 -72.82
CA ARG A 511 15.51 -110.68 -72.76
C ARG A 511 14.87 -111.33 -73.98
N ALA A 512 13.86 -110.71 -74.59
CA ALA A 512 13.24 -111.22 -75.82
C ALA A 512 14.14 -111.06 -77.05
N THR A 513 15.05 -110.09 -77.07
CA THR A 513 16.03 -109.90 -78.17
C THR A 513 17.38 -110.60 -77.94
N GLY A 514 17.63 -111.14 -76.74
CA GLY A 514 18.85 -111.89 -76.40
C GLY A 514 18.79 -113.40 -76.65
N MET A 515 17.66 -113.94 -77.13
CA MET A 515 17.55 -115.32 -77.63
C MET A 515 17.38 -115.28 -79.16
N GLY A 516 18.50 -115.10 -79.84
CA GLY A 516 18.68 -115.29 -81.28
C GLY A 516 19.92 -116.11 -81.52
#